data_AF-A0A972FTY3-F1
#
_entry.id   AF-A0A972FTY3-F1
#
_cell.length_a   1.000
_cell.length_b   1.000
_cell.length_c   1.000
_cell.angle_alpha   90.00
_cell.angle_beta   90.00
_cell.angle_gamma   90.00
#
_symmetry.space_group_name_H-M   'P 1'
#
loop_
_entity.id
_entity.type
_entity.pdbx_description
1 polymer ?
#
loop_
_entity_poly.entity_id
_entity_poly.type
_entity_poly.pdbx_seq_one_letter_code
_entity_poly.pdbx_strand_id
1 'polypeptide(L)'
;MKKNLCALILLTLLMTILGCSSDDNSNPVAANTQIIGQWNWIQSTGGLAGVTESPESTGNTITLTISDTSVKRYVNGTLASESAYTIDIQPSIFGGEATMLIFPEDMKQSFEISNDILHLNDEFADGFSSTYESL
;
A
#
# COMPACT_ATOMS: atom_id res chain seq x y z
N MET A 1 63.02 -25.21 -3.24
CA MET A 1 61.87 -24.84 -2.39
C MET A 1 61.34 -23.48 -2.80
N LYS A 2 60.05 -23.44 -3.15
CA LYS A 2 59.10 -22.31 -3.05
C LYS A 2 59.46 -20.98 -3.75
N LYS A 3 59.62 -21.00 -5.08
CA LYS A 3 59.24 -19.85 -5.93
C LYS A 3 57.84 -20.17 -6.43
N ASN A 4 56.80 -19.70 -5.73
CA ASN A 4 55.38 -19.67 -6.15
C ASN A 4 54.50 -19.12 -5.01
N LEU A 5 55.01 -18.17 -4.22
CA LEU A 5 54.29 -17.65 -3.04
C LEU A 5 53.73 -16.23 -3.26
N CYS A 6 54.13 -15.51 -4.31
CA CYS A 6 53.67 -14.13 -4.56
C CYS A 6 52.47 -14.01 -5.51
N ALA A 7 52.07 -15.09 -6.19
CA ALA A 7 50.96 -15.04 -7.15
C ALA A 7 49.60 -15.43 -6.52
N LEU A 8 49.57 -15.82 -5.24
CA LEU A 8 48.37 -16.38 -4.60
C LEU A 8 47.66 -15.42 -3.63
N ILE A 9 47.99 -14.12 -3.67
CA ILE A 9 47.42 -13.10 -2.78
C ILE A 9 46.63 -12.02 -3.57
N LEU A 10 46.60 -12.11 -4.91
CA LEU A 10 45.91 -11.15 -5.78
C LEU A 10 44.59 -11.67 -6.38
N LEU A 11 44.04 -12.78 -5.84
CA LEU A 11 42.76 -13.37 -6.29
C LEU A 11 41.70 -13.40 -5.17
N THR A 12 41.83 -12.57 -4.15
CA THR A 12 40.89 -12.51 -3.01
C THR A 12 40.21 -11.15 -2.87
N LEU A 13 39.92 -10.47 -3.99
CA LEU A 13 39.27 -9.16 -3.97
C LEU A 13 37.94 -9.07 -4.76
N LEU A 14 37.33 -10.18 -5.19
CA LEU A 14 36.24 -10.07 -6.16
C LEU A 14 35.02 -10.98 -5.93
N MET A 15 34.49 -11.14 -4.71
CA MET A 15 33.17 -11.79 -4.51
C MET A 15 32.40 -11.32 -3.26
N THR A 16 32.26 -10.00 -3.04
CA THR A 16 31.27 -9.48 -2.07
C THR A 16 30.23 -8.61 -2.77
N ILE A 17 29.51 -9.20 -3.72
CA ILE A 17 28.19 -8.73 -4.18
C ILE A 17 27.27 -9.91 -4.44
N LEU A 18 26.88 -10.61 -3.37
CA LEU A 18 25.65 -11.40 -3.31
C LEU A 18 24.86 -10.70 -2.21
N GLY A 19 23.95 -9.78 -2.53
CA GLY A 19 22.70 -10.04 -3.22
C GLY A 19 21.65 -9.60 -2.21
N CYS A 20 21.09 -8.42 -2.40
CA CYS A 20 19.98 -7.95 -1.58
C CYS A 20 18.85 -8.95 -1.78
N SER A 21 18.52 -9.71 -0.73
CA SER A 21 17.29 -10.50 -0.70
C SER A 21 16.15 -9.49 -0.64
N SER A 22 15.51 -9.24 -1.78
CA SER A 22 14.14 -8.76 -1.73
C SER A 22 13.33 -9.98 -1.28
N ASP A 23 13.03 -10.04 0.01
CA ASP A 23 12.02 -10.96 0.53
C ASP A 23 10.67 -10.49 0.00
N ASP A 24 10.38 -10.80 -1.27
CA ASP A 24 9.02 -10.77 -1.82
C ASP A 24 8.26 -11.96 -1.24
N ASN A 25 8.00 -11.89 0.06
CA ASN A 25 7.04 -12.75 0.72
C ASN A 25 5.74 -11.97 0.83
N SER A 26 5.18 -11.57 -0.32
CA SER A 26 3.82 -11.04 -0.46
C SER A 26 2.82 -12.17 -0.23
N ASN A 27 2.82 -12.71 0.99
CA ASN A 27 1.80 -13.63 1.43
C ASN A 27 0.52 -12.80 1.62
N PRO A 28 -0.54 -12.99 0.81
CA PRO A 28 -1.77 -12.20 0.91
C PRO A 28 -2.42 -12.27 2.30
N VAL A 29 -2.11 -13.33 3.06
CA VAL A 29 -2.54 -13.50 4.45
C VAL A 29 -1.92 -12.44 5.38
N ALA A 30 -0.65 -12.06 5.16
CA ALA A 30 0.02 -11.04 5.98
C ALA A 30 -0.52 -9.63 5.67
N ALA A 31 -0.74 -9.32 4.39
CA ALA A 31 -1.32 -8.05 3.96
C ALA A 31 -2.74 -7.85 4.51
N ASN A 32 -3.54 -8.92 4.56
CA ASN A 32 -4.90 -8.85 5.11
C ASN A 32 -4.91 -8.45 6.60
N THR A 33 -3.97 -8.95 7.40
CA THR A 33 -3.93 -8.58 8.83
C THR A 33 -3.46 -7.15 9.10
N GLN A 34 -2.66 -6.55 8.21
CA GLN A 34 -2.09 -5.22 8.45
C GLN A 34 -3.06 -4.08 8.18
N ILE A 35 -4.02 -4.26 7.26
CA ILE A 35 -5.00 -3.22 6.91
C ILE A 35 -6.20 -3.14 7.86
N ILE A 36 -6.43 -4.20 8.63
CA ILE A 36 -7.50 -4.25 9.63
C ILE A 36 -7.22 -3.23 10.73
N GLY A 37 -8.19 -2.38 11.00
CA GLY A 37 -8.04 -1.31 11.96
C GLY A 37 -8.99 -0.15 11.72
N GLN A 38 -8.73 0.95 12.43
CA GLN A 38 -9.41 2.21 12.20
C GLN A 38 -8.41 3.23 11.67
N TRP A 39 -8.84 4.01 10.68
CA TRP A 39 -7.97 4.90 9.93
C TRP A 39 -8.62 6.27 9.78
N ASN A 40 -7.94 7.32 10.21
CA ASN A 40 -8.38 8.70 10.04
C ASN A 40 -7.82 9.29 8.75
N TRP A 41 -8.69 9.90 7.97
CA TRP A 41 -8.31 10.53 6.71
C TRP A 41 -7.49 11.78 6.93
N ILE A 42 -6.33 11.85 6.27
CA ILE A 42 -5.47 13.03 6.23
C ILE A 42 -5.80 13.87 5.01
N GLN A 43 -5.81 13.26 3.82
CA GLN A 43 -6.08 13.95 2.57
C GLN A 43 -6.37 12.98 1.43
N SER A 44 -7.00 13.48 0.37
CA SER A 44 -7.13 12.81 -0.92
C SER A 44 -6.72 13.76 -2.04
N THR A 45 -6.02 13.27 -3.05
CA THR A 45 -5.68 14.02 -4.27
C THR A 45 -6.05 13.23 -5.50
N GLY A 46 -6.69 13.88 -6.47
CA GLY A 46 -7.08 13.22 -7.72
C GLY A 46 -8.28 13.87 -8.39
N GLY A 47 -9.05 13.05 -9.09
CA GLY A 47 -10.14 13.54 -9.93
C GLY A 47 -9.65 14.22 -11.20
N LEU A 48 -10.58 14.48 -12.12
CA LEU A 48 -10.32 15.19 -13.39
C LEU A 48 -9.63 16.55 -13.20
N ALA A 49 -9.91 17.23 -12.09
CA ALA A 49 -9.36 18.54 -11.78
C ALA A 49 -8.04 18.49 -10.97
N GLY A 50 -7.61 17.30 -10.53
CA GLY A 50 -6.41 17.14 -9.69
C GLY A 50 -6.51 17.90 -8.37
N VAL A 51 -7.69 17.90 -7.75
CA VAL A 51 -7.93 18.64 -6.51
C VAL A 51 -7.33 17.89 -5.32
N THR A 52 -6.88 18.63 -4.32
CA THR A 52 -6.50 18.09 -3.02
C THR A 52 -7.54 18.48 -1.99
N GLU A 53 -8.12 17.46 -1.36
CA GLU A 53 -9.12 17.58 -0.30
C GLU A 53 -8.52 17.10 1.03
N SER A 54 -8.86 17.79 2.11
CA SER A 54 -8.46 17.46 3.48
C SER A 54 -9.56 17.87 4.46
N PRO A 55 -9.47 17.49 5.75
CA PRO A 55 -10.39 17.99 6.75
C PRO A 55 -10.48 19.51 6.80
N GLU A 56 -9.35 20.22 6.64
CA GLU A 56 -9.29 21.68 6.65
C GLU A 56 -9.96 22.30 5.42
N SER A 57 -9.80 21.70 4.24
CA SER A 57 -10.36 22.28 3.00
C SER A 57 -11.84 21.94 2.80
N THR A 58 -12.30 20.81 3.34
CA THR A 58 -13.68 20.33 3.17
C THR A 58 -14.58 20.58 4.38
N GLY A 59 -13.99 20.76 5.57
CA GLY A 59 -14.71 20.80 6.85
C GLY A 59 -15.25 19.44 7.29
N ASN A 60 -14.88 18.35 6.62
CA ASN A 60 -15.33 17.00 6.94
C ASN A 60 -14.24 16.19 7.63
N THR A 61 -14.61 15.39 8.63
CA THR A 61 -13.79 14.27 9.08
C THR A 61 -14.23 12.99 8.39
N ILE A 62 -13.26 12.19 7.95
CA ILE A 62 -13.50 10.88 7.34
C ILE A 62 -12.72 9.84 8.14
N THR A 63 -13.40 8.75 8.50
CA THR A 63 -12.78 7.60 9.18
C THR A 63 -13.17 6.32 8.45
N LEU A 64 -12.21 5.42 8.30
CA LEU A 64 -12.46 4.05 7.85
C LEU A 64 -12.39 3.09 9.04
N THR A 65 -13.26 2.10 9.07
CA THR A 65 -13.12 0.91 9.90
C THR A 65 -13.03 -0.29 8.98
N ILE A 66 -11.87 -0.94 8.96
CA ILE A 66 -11.58 -2.09 8.13
C ILE A 66 -11.54 -3.32 9.04
N SER A 67 -12.40 -4.29 8.74
CA SER A 67 -12.49 -5.59 9.40
C SER A 67 -12.17 -6.70 8.40
N ASP A 68 -12.02 -7.95 8.83
CA ASP A 68 -11.73 -9.09 7.94
C ASP A 68 -12.66 -9.24 6.73
N THR A 69 -13.86 -8.66 6.77
CA THR A 69 -14.90 -8.88 5.76
C THR A 69 -15.45 -7.60 5.14
N SER A 70 -15.20 -6.43 5.72
CA SER A 70 -15.82 -5.19 5.27
C SER A 70 -15.01 -3.95 5.61
N VAL A 71 -15.16 -2.94 4.74
CA VAL A 71 -14.74 -1.56 4.96
C VAL A 71 -15.98 -0.72 5.23
N LYS A 72 -16.00 0.00 6.35
CA LYS A 72 -17.01 1.00 6.70
C LYS A 72 -16.39 2.38 6.61
N ARG A 73 -17.06 3.30 5.93
CA ARG A 73 -16.66 4.70 5.83
C ARG A 73 -17.63 5.57 6.60
N TYR A 74 -17.09 6.39 7.48
CA TYR A 74 -17.82 7.38 8.27
C TYR A 74 -17.45 8.79 7.79
N VAL A 75 -18.44 9.67 7.68
CA VAL A 75 -18.25 11.09 7.42
C VAL A 75 -18.87 11.86 8.59
N ASN A 76 -18.08 12.69 9.26
CA ASN A 76 -18.50 13.44 10.44
C ASN A 76 -19.16 12.52 11.51
N GLY A 77 -18.58 11.33 11.70
CA GLY A 77 -19.07 10.32 12.65
C GLY A 77 -20.32 9.54 12.21
N THR A 78 -20.91 9.85 11.05
CA THR A 78 -22.08 9.14 10.53
C THR A 78 -21.66 8.10 9.49
N LEU A 79 -22.17 6.88 9.58
CA LEU A 79 -21.91 5.82 8.59
C LEU A 79 -22.41 6.28 7.22
N ALA A 80 -21.50 6.44 6.27
CA ALA A 80 -21.77 6.88 4.91
C ALA A 80 -21.83 5.71 3.92
N SER A 81 -20.97 4.70 4.11
CA SER A 81 -21.00 3.48 3.30
C SER A 81 -20.41 2.29 4.06
N GLU A 82 -20.80 1.09 3.63
CA GLU A 82 -20.26 -0.19 4.07
C GLU A 82 -20.19 -1.12 2.86
N SER A 83 -19.02 -1.70 2.61
CA SER A 83 -18.79 -2.60 1.50
C SER A 83 -18.00 -3.82 1.96
N ALA A 84 -18.43 -5.00 1.54
CA ALA A 84 -17.58 -6.19 1.63
C ALA A 84 -16.38 -6.05 0.69
N TYR A 85 -15.29 -6.73 0.99
CA TYR A 85 -14.11 -6.76 0.12
C TYR A 85 -13.40 -8.11 0.17
N THR A 86 -12.56 -8.35 -0.82
CA THR A 86 -11.51 -9.37 -0.78
C THR A 86 -10.15 -8.73 -1.06
N ILE A 87 -9.06 -9.39 -0.67
CA ILE A 87 -7.70 -8.96 -1.00
C ILE A 87 -7.10 -9.91 -2.03
N ASP A 88 -6.52 -9.35 -3.07
CA ASP A 88 -5.75 -10.09 -4.06
C ASP A 88 -4.61 -9.24 -4.63
N ILE A 89 -3.63 -9.88 -5.24
CA ILE A 89 -2.57 -9.21 -6.00
C ILE A 89 -3.01 -9.15 -7.46
N GLN A 90 -3.04 -7.95 -8.04
CA GLN A 90 -3.51 -7.71 -9.40
C GLN A 90 -2.61 -6.69 -10.12
N PRO A 91 -2.62 -6.68 -11.47
CA PRO A 91 -1.93 -5.65 -12.24
C PRO A 91 -2.49 -4.25 -11.90
N SER A 92 -1.60 -3.31 -11.58
CA SER A 92 -1.98 -1.92 -11.28
C SER A 92 -1.97 -1.04 -12.52
N ILE A 93 -2.89 -0.06 -12.57
CA ILE A 93 -2.88 0.97 -13.61
C ILE A 93 -1.64 1.88 -13.52
N PHE A 94 -1.00 1.91 -12.34
CA PHE A 94 0.25 2.65 -12.10
C PHE A 94 1.49 1.83 -12.49
N GLY A 95 1.31 0.59 -12.96
CA GLY A 95 2.35 -0.32 -13.43
C GLY A 95 2.74 -1.37 -12.40
N GLY A 96 3.17 -2.54 -12.89
CA GLY A 96 3.50 -3.69 -12.05
C GLY A 96 2.27 -4.35 -11.43
N GLU A 97 2.49 -5.10 -10.35
CA GLU A 97 1.45 -5.73 -9.54
C GLU A 97 1.30 -4.96 -8.22
N ALA A 98 0.08 -4.89 -7.68
CA ALA A 98 -0.19 -4.28 -6.38
C ALA A 98 -1.16 -5.14 -5.57
N THR A 99 -1.07 -5.06 -4.24
CA THR A 99 -2.09 -5.65 -3.36
C THR A 99 -3.33 -4.75 -3.37
N MET A 100 -4.49 -5.32 -3.66
CA MET A 100 -5.72 -4.56 -3.86
C MET A 100 -6.84 -5.02 -2.92
N LEU A 101 -7.62 -4.06 -2.45
CA LEU A 101 -8.99 -4.26 -2.01
C LEU A 101 -9.88 -4.37 -3.26
N ILE A 102 -10.57 -5.49 -3.38
CA ILE A 102 -11.54 -5.75 -4.46
C ILE A 102 -12.94 -5.68 -3.85
N PHE A 103 -13.72 -4.71 -4.29
CA PHE A 103 -15.09 -4.48 -3.87
C PHE A 103 -16.08 -5.09 -4.90
N PRO A 104 -17.39 -5.18 -4.56
CA PRO A 104 -18.42 -5.54 -5.52
C PRO A 104 -18.37 -4.67 -6.79
N GLU A 105 -18.87 -5.21 -7.90
CA GLU A 105 -18.84 -4.55 -9.22
C GLU A 105 -17.43 -4.30 -9.79
N ASP A 106 -16.43 -5.05 -9.28
CA ASP A 106 -15.02 -4.99 -9.71
C ASP A 106 -14.34 -3.63 -9.48
N MET A 107 -14.87 -2.82 -8.55
CA MET A 107 -14.18 -1.63 -8.07
C MET A 107 -12.94 -2.05 -7.27
N LYS A 108 -11.78 -1.46 -7.59
CA LYS A 108 -10.49 -1.83 -7.01
C LYS A 108 -9.79 -0.62 -6.42
N GLN A 109 -9.16 -0.84 -5.27
CA GLN A 109 -8.22 0.11 -4.69
C GLN A 109 -6.94 -0.62 -4.33
N SER A 110 -5.79 -0.19 -4.84
CA SER A 110 -4.51 -0.67 -4.32
C SER A 110 -4.22 -0.02 -2.97
N PHE A 111 -3.48 -0.73 -2.12
CA PHE A 111 -3.10 -0.21 -0.83
C PHE A 111 -1.65 -0.53 -0.46
N GLU A 112 -1.09 0.37 0.34
CA GLU A 112 0.22 0.21 0.98
C GLU A 112 0.12 0.74 2.41
N ILE A 113 0.78 0.05 3.35
CA ILE A 113 0.84 0.45 4.76
C ILE A 113 2.30 0.57 5.18
N SER A 114 2.66 1.73 5.72
CA SER A 114 4.01 2.00 6.23
C SER A 114 3.96 3.00 7.36
N ASN A 115 4.62 2.71 8.48
CA ASN A 115 4.70 3.59 9.65
C ASN A 115 3.33 4.14 10.09
N ASP A 116 2.34 3.26 10.26
CA ASP A 116 0.99 3.64 10.70
C ASP A 116 0.22 4.56 9.72
N ILE A 117 0.71 4.67 8.48
CA ILE A 117 0.05 5.36 7.37
C ILE A 117 -0.48 4.34 6.37
N LEU A 118 -1.76 4.46 6.04
CA LEU A 118 -2.42 3.71 4.96
C LEU A 118 -2.57 4.63 3.74
N HIS A 119 -2.04 4.18 2.62
CA HIS A 119 -2.30 4.76 1.30
C HIS A 119 -3.31 3.89 0.56
N LEU A 120 -4.37 4.50 0.03
CA LEU A 120 -5.34 3.87 -0.86
C LEU A 120 -5.33 4.59 -2.20
N ASN A 121 -5.21 3.87 -3.30
CA ASN A 121 -5.31 4.45 -4.64
C ASN A 121 -6.43 3.79 -5.41
N ASP A 122 -7.34 4.60 -5.93
CA ASP A 122 -8.35 4.15 -6.89
C ASP A 122 -7.67 3.61 -8.16
N GLU A 123 -7.99 2.36 -8.53
CA GLU A 123 -7.39 1.67 -9.68
C GLU A 123 -8.23 1.88 -10.95
N PHE A 124 -8.56 3.14 -11.24
CA PHE A 124 -9.20 3.57 -12.49
C PHE A 124 -8.79 5.01 -12.86
N ALA A 125 -8.99 5.38 -14.12
CA ALA A 125 -8.63 6.71 -14.62
C ALA A 125 -9.38 7.82 -13.88
N ASP A 126 -8.66 8.90 -13.52
CA ASP A 126 -9.18 10.04 -12.76
C ASP A 126 -9.69 9.71 -11.36
N GLY A 127 -9.26 8.58 -10.79
CA GLY A 127 -9.51 8.23 -9.39
C GLY A 127 -8.77 9.15 -8.39
N PHE A 128 -8.94 8.86 -7.11
CA PHE A 128 -8.24 9.53 -6.03
C PHE A 128 -7.19 8.62 -5.35
N SER A 129 -6.07 9.25 -4.97
CA SER A 129 -5.13 8.72 -3.99
C SER A 129 -5.44 9.33 -2.64
N SER A 130 -5.61 8.49 -1.62
CA SER A 130 -6.02 8.90 -0.28
C SER A 130 -5.02 8.41 0.76
N THR A 131 -4.70 9.28 1.72
CA THR A 131 -3.78 8.97 2.83
C THR A 131 -4.55 9.02 4.14
N TYR A 132 -4.31 8.01 4.98
CA TYR A 132 -4.90 7.88 6.30
C TYR A 132 -3.83 7.56 7.35
N GLU A 133 -4.06 7.98 8.59
CA GLU A 133 -3.28 7.56 9.77
C GLU A 133 -4.06 6.57 10.62
N SER A 134 -3.39 5.60 11.23
CA SER A 134 -4.03 4.68 12.16
C SER A 134 -4.51 5.40 13.42
N LEU A 135 -5.67 4.98 13.94
CA LEU A 135 -6.26 5.47 15.19
C LEU A 135 -5.74 4.76 16.45
#